data_AF-A0A1V4ZHV3-F1
#
_entry.id   AF-A0A1V4ZHV3-F1
#
_cell.length_a   1.000
_cell.length_b   1.000
_cell.length_c   1.000
_cell.angle_alpha   90.00
_cell.angle_beta   90.00
_cell.angle_gamma   90.00
#
_symmetry.space_group_name_H-M   'P 1'
#
loop_
_entity.id
_entity.type
_entity.pdbx_description
1 polymer ?
#
loop_
_entity_poly.entity_id
_entity_poly.type
_entity_poly.pdbx_seq_one_letter_code
_entity_poly.pdbx_strand_id
1 'polypeptide(L)'
;MSVLREMIGNFFSRPVTIRYPWIKVPIPDTFRGRVANTDELCIGCSKCSLVCPAQVITMIDGPRDVVFKGKTLARKKRPQVDLYKCIRCGLCERHCPTGSIHLEHVHAGTGTDRDVRVT
;
A
#
# COMPACT_ATOMS: atom_id res chain seq x y z
N MET A 1 1.30 37.45 -29.96
CA MET A 1 0.43 36.59 -30.81
C MET A 1 0.87 35.11 -30.78
N SER A 2 1.20 34.51 -29.62
CA SER A 2 1.47 33.06 -29.52
C SER A 2 0.25 32.29 -28.99
N VAL A 3 -0.42 32.85 -27.98
CA VAL A 3 -1.54 32.21 -27.28
C VAL A 3 -2.73 31.90 -28.19
N LEU A 4 -3.11 32.82 -29.09
CA LEU A 4 -4.25 32.60 -30.00
C LEU A 4 -3.99 31.47 -31.00
N ARG A 5 -2.74 31.32 -31.46
CA ARG A 5 -2.32 30.23 -32.36
C ARG A 5 -2.36 28.88 -31.65
N GLU A 6 -1.88 28.83 -30.41
CA GLU A 6 -1.95 27.62 -29.58
C GLU A 6 -3.39 27.24 -29.25
N MET A 7 -4.25 28.21 -28.92
CA MET A 7 -5.67 27.96 -28.66
C MET A 7 -6.38 27.33 -29.85
N ILE A 8 -6.18 27.86 -31.06
CA ILE A 8 -6.78 27.31 -32.28
C ILE A 8 -6.21 25.90 -32.56
N GLY A 9 -4.90 25.69 -32.39
CA GLY A 9 -4.28 24.37 -32.58
C GLY A 9 -4.80 23.31 -31.59
N ASN A 10 -5.00 23.69 -30.33
CA ASN A 10 -5.50 22.79 -29.30
C ASN A 10 -6.99 22.46 -29.50
N PHE A 11 -7.79 23.39 -30.04
CA PHE A 11 -9.22 23.18 -30.30
C PHE A 11 -9.48 22.06 -31.32
N PHE A 12 -8.64 21.94 -32.34
CA PHE A 12 -8.74 20.86 -33.35
C PHE A 12 -8.02 19.56 -32.95
N SER A 13 -7.28 19.57 -31.84
CA SER A 13 -6.58 18.39 -31.34
C SER A 13 -7.53 17.50 -30.53
N ARG A 14 -7.28 16.19 -30.53
CA ARG A 14 -8.06 15.25 -29.70
C ARG A 14 -7.81 15.51 -28.21
N PRO A 15 -8.83 15.37 -27.35
CA PRO A 15 -8.64 15.57 -25.91
C PRO A 15 -7.79 14.44 -25.34
N VAL A 16 -6.86 14.79 -24.44
CA VAL A 16 -6.01 13.84 -23.69
C VAL A 16 -6.79 13.15 -22.56
N THR A 17 -8.02 13.58 -22.29
CA THR A 17 -8.85 13.08 -21.18
C THR A 17 -9.19 11.60 -21.32
N ILE A 18 -9.13 10.89 -20.20
CA ILE A 18 -9.50 9.47 -20.10
C ILE A 18 -10.87 9.38 -19.42
N ARG A 19 -11.77 8.57 -19.96
CA ARG A 19 -13.12 8.35 -19.42
C ARG A 19 -13.10 7.39 -18.23
N TYR A 20 -12.64 7.86 -17.08
CA TYR A 20 -12.78 7.15 -15.81
C TYR A 20 -14.26 7.11 -15.40
N PRO A 21 -14.82 6.01 -14.87
CA PRO A 21 -14.18 4.74 -14.47
C PRO A 21 -14.11 3.64 -15.54
N TRP A 22 -14.70 3.84 -16.73
CA TRP A 22 -14.76 2.81 -17.78
C TRP A 22 -13.40 2.47 -18.39
N ILE A 23 -12.54 3.47 -18.56
CA ILE A 23 -11.18 3.31 -19.05
C ILE A 23 -10.23 3.71 -17.91
N LYS A 24 -9.41 2.77 -17.44
CA LYS A 24 -8.41 2.97 -16.39
C LYS A 24 -7.03 3.19 -16.99
N VAL A 25 -6.22 4.01 -16.32
CA VAL A 25 -4.80 4.20 -16.67
C VAL A 25 -4.04 2.93 -16.29
N PRO A 26 -3.12 2.43 -17.14
CA PRO A 26 -2.25 1.32 -16.75
C PRO A 26 -1.41 1.72 -15.53
N ILE A 27 -1.47 0.92 -14.47
CA ILE A 27 -0.74 1.14 -13.23
C ILE A 27 0.65 0.52 -13.42
N PRO A 28 1.76 1.25 -13.14
CA PRO A 28 3.09 0.67 -13.21
C PRO A 28 3.32 -0.38 -12.11
N ASP A 29 4.20 -1.35 -12.38
CA ASP A 29 4.55 -2.42 -11.44
C ASP A 29 5.22 -1.91 -10.15
N THR A 30 5.68 -0.66 -10.12
CA THR A 30 6.27 -0.03 -8.92
C THR A 30 5.26 0.80 -8.13
N PHE A 31 3.97 0.73 -8.47
CA PHE A 31 2.92 1.50 -7.81
C PHE A 31 2.76 1.10 -6.34
N ARG A 32 2.62 2.10 -5.47
CA ARG A 32 2.47 1.91 -4.03
C ARG A 32 1.05 2.26 -3.61
N GLY A 33 0.18 1.25 -3.59
CA GLY A 33 -1.22 1.42 -3.20
C GLY A 33 -1.46 1.19 -1.72
N ARG A 34 -2.54 0.48 -1.40
CA ARG A 34 -2.97 0.18 -0.03
C ARG A 34 -2.01 -0.79 0.63
N VAL A 35 -1.72 -0.59 1.92
CA VAL A 35 -0.96 -1.57 2.71
C VAL A 35 -1.88 -2.74 3.05
N ALA A 36 -1.42 -3.95 2.72
CA ALA A 36 -2.06 -5.21 3.09
C ALA A 36 -1.09 -6.07 3.91
N ASN A 37 -1.64 -6.95 4.75
CA ASN A 37 -0.86 -7.90 5.54
C ASN A 37 -1.42 -9.32 5.36
N THR A 38 -0.57 -10.23 4.91
CA THR A 38 -0.86 -11.66 4.90
C THR A 38 -0.47 -12.24 6.26
N ASP A 39 -1.45 -12.38 7.15
CA ASP A 39 -1.22 -12.77 8.55
C ASP A 39 -0.48 -14.11 8.69
N GLU A 40 -0.72 -15.05 7.77
CA GLU A 40 -0.13 -16.39 7.74
C GLU A 40 1.40 -16.39 7.57
N LEU A 41 1.93 -15.39 6.88
CA LEU A 41 3.37 -15.24 6.63
C LEU A 41 4.08 -14.41 7.72
N CYS A 42 3.33 -13.83 8.65
CA CYS A 42 3.88 -12.92 9.64
C CYS A 42 4.53 -13.69 10.79
N ILE A 43 5.84 -13.51 10.97
CA ILE A 43 6.61 -14.13 12.08
C ILE A 43 6.67 -13.28 13.35
N GLY A 44 6.04 -12.10 13.38
CA GLY A 44 6.02 -11.22 14.56
C GLY A 44 7.36 -10.58 14.89
N CYS A 45 8.27 -10.41 13.91
CA CYS A 45 9.60 -9.83 14.13
C CYS A 45 9.62 -8.32 14.44
N SER A 46 8.48 -7.62 14.31
CA SER A 46 8.32 -6.18 14.58
C SER A 46 9.19 -5.23 13.73
N LYS A 47 9.91 -5.72 12.72
CA LYS A 47 10.79 -4.89 11.88
C LYS A 47 10.03 -3.82 11.09
N CYS A 48 8.82 -4.12 10.64
CA CYS A 48 7.95 -3.17 9.94
C CYS A 48 7.58 -1.96 10.80
N SER A 49 7.37 -2.15 12.11
CA SER A 49 7.08 -1.08 13.06
C SER A 49 8.32 -0.19 13.27
N LEU A 50 9.50 -0.79 13.41
CA LEU A 50 10.76 -0.06 13.60
C LEU A 50 11.15 0.82 12.42
N VAL A 51 10.91 0.37 11.18
CA VAL A 51 11.30 1.12 9.97
C VAL A 51 10.24 2.13 9.51
N CYS A 52 9.09 2.20 10.19
CA CYS A 52 7.99 3.06 9.76
C CYS A 52 8.29 4.53 10.10
N PRO A 53 8.48 5.42 9.11
CA PRO A 53 8.80 6.83 9.39
C PRO A 53 7.63 7.58 10.02
N ALA A 54 6.39 7.18 9.71
CA ALA A 54 5.18 7.76 10.27
C ALA A 54 4.72 7.09 11.58
N GLN A 55 5.43 6.05 12.05
CA GLN A 55 5.13 5.30 13.28
C GLN A 55 3.66 4.84 13.41
N VAL A 56 3.04 4.45 12.29
CA VAL A 56 1.60 4.07 12.24
C VAL A 56 1.33 2.59 12.47
N ILE A 57 2.38 1.80 12.69
CA ILE A 57 2.30 0.34 12.81
C ILE A 57 2.46 -0.05 14.27
N THR A 58 1.38 -0.54 14.87
CA THR A 58 1.34 -1.02 16.24
C THR A 58 1.37 -2.55 16.26
N MET A 59 2.23 -3.15 17.07
CA MET A 59 2.28 -4.60 17.22
C MET A 59 1.29 -5.05 18.30
N ILE A 60 0.16 -5.62 17.89
CA ILE A 60 -0.88 -6.16 18.78
C ILE A 60 -0.67 -7.66 19.01
N ASP A 61 -1.27 -8.21 20.06
CA ASP A 61 -1.21 -9.64 20.32
C ASP A 61 -1.99 -10.43 19.27
N GLY A 62 -1.44 -11.57 18.87
CA GLY A 62 -2.01 -12.43 17.84
C GLY A 62 -1.26 -13.76 17.79
N PRO A 63 -1.31 -14.56 18.87
CA PRO A 63 -0.54 -15.79 18.98
C PRO A 63 -0.94 -16.80 17.91
N ARG A 64 0.02 -17.29 17.14
CA ARG A 64 -0.17 -18.33 16.11
C ARG A 64 1.14 -19.05 15.83
N ASP A 65 1.06 -20.31 15.45
CA ASP A 65 2.21 -21.03 14.92
C ASP A 65 2.39 -20.74 13.42
N VAL A 66 3.61 -20.37 13.04
CA VAL A 66 3.98 -20.07 11.65
C VAL A 66 5.23 -20.83 11.27
N VAL A 67 5.33 -21.27 10.03
CA VAL A 67 6.51 -21.98 9.53
C VAL A 67 7.42 -20.99 8.82
N PHE A 68 8.66 -20.86 9.30
CA PHE A 68 9.68 -20.04 8.64
C PHE A 68 10.96 -20.85 8.47
N LYS A 69 11.43 -20.97 7.22
CA LYS A 69 12.63 -21.76 6.88
C LYS A 69 12.61 -23.19 7.46
N GLY A 70 11.45 -23.85 7.39
CA GLY A 70 11.28 -25.23 7.88
C GLY A 70 11.18 -25.39 9.40
N LYS A 71 11.15 -24.30 10.17
CA LYS A 71 10.96 -24.31 11.63
C LYS A 71 9.61 -23.72 12.00
N THR A 72 8.91 -24.39 12.91
CA THR A 72 7.69 -23.84 13.52
C THR A 72 8.09 -22.81 14.57
N LEU A 73 7.59 -21.58 14.42
CA LEU A 73 7.78 -20.47 15.33
C LEU A 73 6.43 -20.12 15.96
N ALA A 74 6.41 -19.99 17.28
CA ALA A 74 5.29 -19.40 17.99
C ALA A 74 5.33 -17.88 17.83
N ARG A 75 4.60 -17.35 16.84
CA ARG A 75 4.45 -15.92 16.63
C ARG A 75 3.52 -15.37 17.70
N LYS A 76 3.96 -14.37 18.47
CA LYS A 76 3.19 -13.76 19.57
C LYS A 76 2.38 -12.54 19.14
N LYS A 77 2.93 -11.74 18.21
CA LYS A 77 2.40 -10.42 17.84
C LYS A 77 2.22 -10.25 16.35
N ARG A 78 1.29 -9.38 15.98
CA ARG A 78 0.93 -9.03 14.60
C ARG A 78 0.90 -7.53 14.38
N PRO A 79 1.26 -7.04 13.17
CA PRO A 79 1.16 -5.63 12.86
C PRO A 79 -0.31 -5.22 12.71
N GLN A 80 -0.66 -4.08 13.27
CA GLN A 80 -1.87 -3.35 12.99
C GLN A 80 -1.48 -1.99 12.41
N VAL A 81 -1.90 -1.72 11.19
CA VAL A 81 -1.54 -0.52 10.43
C VAL A 81 -2.72 0.43 10.39
N ASP A 82 -2.52 1.66 10.85
CA ASP A 82 -3.47 2.75 10.65
C ASP A 82 -3.30 3.31 9.22
N LEU A 83 -4.27 3.02 8.34
CA LEU A 83 -4.21 3.45 6.94
C LEU A 83 -4.46 4.95 6.75
N TYR A 84 -5.12 5.61 7.69
CA TYR A 84 -5.43 7.04 7.58
C TYR A 84 -4.15 7.87 7.72
N LYS A 85 -3.24 7.44 8.60
CA LYS A 85 -1.95 8.12 8.83
C LYS A 85 -0.83 7.61 7.93
N CYS A 86 -1.04 6.51 7.20
CA CYS A 86 0.00 5.87 6.40
C CYS A 86 0.38 6.71 5.16
N ILE A 87 1.67 7.02 5.04
CA ILE A 87 2.22 7.75 3.88
C ILE A 87 2.61 6.85 2.68
N ARG A 88 2.33 5.54 2.75
CA ARG A 88 2.56 4.54 1.67
C ARG A 88 3.98 4.56 1.08
N CYS A 89 4.98 4.77 1.93
CA CYS A 89 6.38 4.87 1.51
C CYS A 89 7.02 3.54 1.04
N GLY A 90 6.44 2.38 1.38
CA GLY A 90 6.96 1.06 0.98
C GLY A 90 8.23 0.62 1.71
N LEU A 91 8.57 1.20 2.86
CA LEU A 91 9.68 0.72 3.70
C LEU A 91 9.33 -0.58 4.43
N CYS A 92 8.08 -0.72 4.88
CA CYS A 92 7.63 -1.94 5.55
C CYS A 92 7.74 -3.19 4.67
N GLU A 93 7.34 -3.07 3.41
CA GLU A 93 7.45 -4.13 2.39
C GLU A 93 8.91 -4.53 2.14
N ARG A 94 9.78 -3.55 1.86
CA ARG A 94 11.21 -3.80 1.58
C ARG A 94 11.98 -4.45 2.73
N HIS A 95 11.55 -4.21 3.97
CA HIS A 95 12.22 -4.75 5.15
C HIS A 95 11.55 -6.00 5.72
N CYS A 96 10.42 -6.44 5.16
CA CYS A 96 9.76 -7.65 5.60
C CYS A 96 10.54 -8.89 5.12
N PRO A 97 11.08 -9.73 6.02
CA PRO A 97 11.84 -10.90 5.61
C PRO A 97 10.97 -12.01 4.99
N THR A 98 9.67 -12.00 5.24
CA THR A 98 8.71 -13.01 4.77
C THR A 98 7.79 -12.49 3.67
N GLY A 99 7.84 -11.18 3.34
CA GLY A 99 6.89 -10.55 2.42
C GLY A 99 5.45 -10.49 2.94
N SER A 100 5.23 -10.72 4.23
CA SER A 100 3.90 -10.72 4.84
C SER A 100 3.17 -9.38 4.68
N ILE A 101 3.85 -8.26 4.97
CA ILE A 101 3.31 -6.92 4.75
C ILE A 101 3.78 -6.41 3.39
N HIS A 102 2.84 -5.98 2.55
CA HIS A 102 3.10 -5.56 1.18
C HIS A 102 2.15 -4.43 0.75
N LEU A 103 2.47 -3.79 -0.37
CA LEU A 103 1.63 -2.75 -0.97
C LEU A 103 0.85 -3.32 -2.15
N GLU A 104 -0.47 -3.16 -2.14
CA GLU A 104 -1.32 -3.60 -3.24
C GLU A 104 -1.21 -2.66 -4.45
N HIS A 105 -1.37 -3.21 -5.65
CA HIS A 105 -1.47 -2.44 -6.90
C HIS A 105 -2.85 -1.84 -7.14
N VAL A 106 -3.54 -1.43 -6.08
CA VAL A 106 -4.89 -0.86 -6.14
C VAL A 106 -4.83 0.64 -5.93
N HIS A 107 -5.11 1.41 -7.00
CA HIS A 107 -5.15 2.87 -6.92
C HIS A 107 -6.46 3.41 -6.33
N ALA A 108 -7.58 2.70 -6.55
CA ALA A 108 -8.92 3.13 -6.17
C ALA A 108 -9.39 2.34 -4.95
N GLY A 109 -9.01 2.80 -3.77
CA GLY A 109 -9.52 2.30 -2.50
C GLY A 109 -9.89 3.47 -1.61
N THR A 110 -11.17 3.79 -1.53
CA THR A 110 -11.70 4.80 -0.60
C THR A 110 -12.38 4.10 0.57
N GLY A 111 -11.90 4.34 1.78
CA GLY A 111 -12.64 3.97 3.00
C GLY A 111 -13.64 5.05 3.34
N THR A 112 -14.82 4.65 3.84
CA THR A 112 -15.82 5.55 4.43
C THR A 112 -15.41 5.98 5.83
N ASP A 113 -14.74 5.08 6.56
CA ASP A 113 -14.39 5.25 7.97
C ASP A 113 -12.99 5.83 8.15
N ARG A 114 -12.79 6.57 9.25
CA ARG A 114 -11.47 7.13 9.61
C ARG A 114 -10.54 6.11 10.29
N ASP A 115 -11.11 5.06 10.86
CA ASP A 115 -10.40 4.05 11.66
C ASP A 115 -10.11 2.76 10.86
N VAL A 116 -9.77 2.87 9.57
CA VAL A 116 -9.44 1.68 8.77
C VAL A 116 -8.08 1.12 9.21
N ARG A 117 -8.13 0.13 10.09
CA ARG A 117 -6.97 -0.63 10.55
C ARG A 117 -6.84 -1.91 9.75
N VAL A 118 -5.67 -2.13 9.17
CA VAL A 118 -5.33 -3.41 8.51
C VAL A 118 -4.47 -4.22 9.45
N THR A 119 -4.75 -5.51 9.53
CA THR A 119 -4.01 -6.46 10.37
C THR A 119 -3.69 -7.72 9.62
#